data_AF-A0A3M2CCK6-F1
#
_entry.id   AF-A0A3M2CCK6-F1
#
_cell.length_a   1.000
_cell.length_b   1.000
_cell.length_c   1.000
_cell.angle_alpha   90.00
_cell.angle_beta   90.00
_cell.angle_gamma   90.00
#
_symmetry.space_group_name_H-M   'P 1'
#
loop_
_entity.id
_entity.type
_entity.pdbx_description
1 polymer ?
#
loop_
_entity_poly.entity_id
_entity_poly.type
_entity_poly.pdbx_seq_one_letter_code
_entity_poly.pdbx_strand_id
1 'polypeptide(L)'
;KSPGNETAYHGAGIPATLERFSALGADAVALMPYAFQRAPSTTELRFIHGDPGDENDAGLIHAARRARAAGFRVLWKPHVYIGGSWPGEIAMGSEADWRAWWRGYRRYVLHQAILARFAGAELFAVGTEMGKTLEREAEWRRLIAGVRRLFPGALTYAGNWWGDYDRVPFWDALDLIGVDAYFPLAASAEADRPTLEAGARRAVAEIAAVARAHGKKVVLTELGFAARKGAWVAPHEEGGSGDLGDQKLAFQVFFDALGRPDWLAGVFVWKAFSHPAVDAGGDRPDFRFLGRPAEEAIRAYFQRAAAAAPAAQ
;
A
#
# COMPACT_ATOMS: atom_id res chain seq x y z
N LYS A 1 -8.72 9.31 19.88
CA LYS A 1 -7.68 8.96 20.85
C LYS A 1 -6.94 7.77 20.27
N SER A 2 -5.67 7.92 19.87
CA SER A 2 -4.86 6.77 19.49
C SER A 2 -4.89 5.77 20.64
N PRO A 3 -5.05 4.46 20.36
CA PRO A 3 -4.68 3.48 21.37
C PRO A 3 -3.21 3.75 21.73
N GLY A 4 -2.85 3.61 23.00
CA GLY A 4 -1.55 4.03 23.51
C GLY A 4 -0.35 3.38 22.80
N ASN A 5 0.86 3.74 23.23
CA ASN A 5 2.16 3.31 22.69
C ASN A 5 2.27 1.80 22.39
N GLU A 6 1.46 0.96 23.04
CA GLU A 6 1.35 -0.48 22.80
C GLU A 6 0.92 -0.87 21.38
N THR A 7 0.27 0.02 20.62
CA THR A 7 -0.21 -0.28 19.26
C THR A 7 0.69 0.21 18.12
N ALA A 8 1.73 0.98 18.43
CA ALA A 8 2.67 1.52 17.45
C ALA A 8 3.69 0.47 16.97
N TYR A 9 4.55 0.82 15.99
CA TYR A 9 5.59 -0.08 15.45
C TYR A 9 6.71 -0.49 16.45
N HIS A 10 6.66 -0.01 17.69
CA HIS A 10 7.53 -0.48 18.78
C HIS A 10 6.77 -1.32 19.83
N GLY A 11 5.48 -1.59 19.60
CA GLY A 11 4.60 -2.29 20.51
C GLY A 11 4.83 -3.80 20.56
N ALA A 12 4.45 -4.42 21.68
CA ALA A 12 4.60 -5.86 21.92
C ALA A 12 3.72 -6.75 21.02
N GLY A 13 2.78 -6.17 20.27
CA GLY A 13 1.84 -6.89 19.40
C GLY A 13 2.42 -7.38 18.07
N ILE A 14 3.62 -6.92 17.68
CA ILE A 14 4.21 -7.24 16.37
C ILE A 14 4.42 -8.74 16.16
N PRO A 15 5.03 -9.51 17.10
CA PRO A 15 5.23 -10.95 16.90
C PRO A 15 3.93 -11.72 16.64
N ALA A 16 2.90 -11.47 17.46
CA ALA A 16 1.58 -12.11 17.30
C ALA A 16 0.90 -11.71 15.98
N THR A 17 1.09 -10.46 15.54
CA THR A 17 0.58 -9.99 14.24
C THR A 17 1.29 -10.70 13.08
N LEU A 18 2.62 -10.81 13.13
CA LEU A 18 3.41 -11.51 12.11
C LEU A 18 3.08 -13.00 12.06
N GLU A 19 2.89 -13.67 13.19
CA GLU A 19 2.42 -15.06 13.24
C GLU A 19 1.06 -15.22 12.54
N ARG A 20 0.16 -14.27 12.75
CA ARG A 20 -1.14 -14.26 12.08
C ARG A 20 -1.01 -14.07 10.57
N PHE A 21 -0.11 -13.19 10.12
CA PHE A 21 0.19 -13.04 8.69
C PHE A 21 0.81 -14.31 8.09
N SER A 22 1.72 -14.97 8.80
CA SER A 22 2.30 -16.24 8.35
C SER A 22 1.23 -17.32 8.21
N ALA A 23 0.27 -17.37 9.14
CA ALA A 23 -0.85 -18.30 9.06
C ALA A 23 -1.74 -18.05 7.82
N LEU A 24 -1.83 -16.81 7.34
CA LEU A 24 -2.51 -16.49 6.07
C LEU A 24 -1.74 -16.95 4.83
N GLY A 25 -0.45 -17.29 4.97
CA GLY A 25 0.45 -17.57 3.86
C GLY A 25 1.11 -16.31 3.27
N ALA A 26 1.07 -15.18 3.98
CA ALA A 26 1.80 -13.99 3.58
C ALA A 26 3.30 -14.14 3.88
N ASP A 27 4.13 -13.61 2.98
CA ASP A 27 5.59 -13.62 3.08
C ASP A 27 6.21 -12.22 2.90
N ALA A 28 5.36 -11.20 2.86
CA ALA A 28 5.76 -9.80 2.83
C ALA A 28 4.82 -8.92 3.66
N VAL A 29 5.35 -7.82 4.20
CA VAL A 29 4.59 -6.77 4.90
C VAL A 29 4.96 -5.39 4.37
N ALA A 30 4.01 -4.46 4.37
CA ALA A 30 4.27 -3.06 4.08
C ALA A 30 4.35 -2.26 5.38
N LEU A 31 5.37 -1.42 5.52
CA LEU A 31 5.50 -0.45 6.62
C LEU A 31 5.33 0.96 6.07
N MET A 32 4.49 1.75 6.73
CA MET A 32 4.01 3.02 6.22
C MET A 32 4.39 4.18 7.14
N PRO A 33 5.60 4.74 7.02
CA PRO A 33 5.90 6.01 7.68
C PRO A 33 5.08 7.14 7.06
N TYR A 34 4.55 8.04 7.89
CA TYR A 34 3.81 9.21 7.42
C TYR A 34 4.60 10.51 7.59
N ALA A 35 4.63 11.33 6.54
CA ALA A 35 4.83 12.77 6.66
C ALA A 35 3.47 13.47 6.74
N PHE A 36 3.38 14.58 7.47
CA PHE A 36 2.18 15.38 7.61
C PHE A 36 2.31 16.70 6.85
N GLN A 37 1.26 17.02 6.08
CA GLN A 37 1.10 18.28 5.37
C GLN A 37 -0.27 18.86 5.71
N ARG A 38 -0.36 20.18 5.93
CA ARG A 38 -1.60 20.79 6.43
C ARG A 38 -2.69 20.89 5.36
N ALA A 39 -2.32 21.25 4.12
CA ALA A 39 -3.23 21.34 2.99
C ALA A 39 -2.48 21.07 1.67
N PRO A 40 -3.16 20.73 0.56
CA PRO A 40 -2.48 20.34 -0.68
C PRO A 40 -1.52 21.40 -1.27
N SER A 41 -1.74 22.67 -0.96
CA SER A 41 -0.93 23.81 -1.42
C SER A 41 0.13 24.28 -0.42
N THR A 42 0.25 23.66 0.75
CA THR A 42 1.28 24.03 1.74
C THR A 42 2.60 23.32 1.45
N THR A 43 3.70 24.06 1.53
CA THR A 43 5.04 23.55 1.21
C THR A 43 5.70 22.76 2.34
N GLU A 44 5.24 22.92 3.58
CA GLU A 44 5.84 22.30 4.76
C GLU A 44 5.41 20.84 4.93
N LEU A 45 6.39 19.94 5.08
CA LEU A 45 6.22 18.53 5.40
C LEU A 45 6.87 18.24 6.76
N ARG A 46 6.07 17.73 7.71
CA ARG A 46 6.53 17.33 9.05
C ARG A 46 6.59 15.81 9.15
N PHE A 47 7.77 15.26 9.37
CA PHE A 47 7.97 13.80 9.44
C PHE A 47 8.90 13.38 10.58
N ILE A 48 9.30 14.33 11.41
CA ILE A 48 10.01 14.04 12.67
C ILE A 48 8.96 14.14 13.76
N HIS A 49 8.64 13.00 14.36
CA HIS A 49 7.63 12.89 15.40
C HIS A 49 8.24 13.26 16.75
N GLY A 50 7.48 14.01 17.56
CA GLY A 50 7.94 14.49 18.86
C GLY A 50 7.63 13.53 20.02
N ASP A 51 6.68 12.61 19.84
CA ASP A 51 6.26 11.66 20.86
C ASP A 51 6.92 10.28 20.62
N PRO A 52 7.60 9.68 21.62
CA PRO A 52 8.09 8.31 21.53
C PRO A 52 7.01 7.27 21.19
N GLY A 53 5.74 7.55 21.48
CA GLY A 53 4.57 6.74 21.16
C GLY A 53 4.11 6.78 19.70
N ASP A 54 4.58 7.77 18.94
CA ASP A 54 4.25 7.90 17.52
C ASP A 54 5.04 6.87 16.66
N GLU A 55 4.69 6.82 15.38
CA GLU A 55 5.44 6.12 14.35
C GLU A 55 6.81 6.78 14.11
N ASN A 56 7.77 6.52 15.00
CA ASN A 56 9.13 7.05 14.89
C ASN A 56 10.08 6.07 14.17
N ASP A 57 11.25 6.59 13.79
CA ASP A 57 12.30 5.85 13.09
C ASP A 57 12.70 4.55 13.81
N ALA A 58 12.80 4.59 15.15
CA ALA A 58 13.20 3.42 15.94
C ALA A 58 12.13 2.32 15.91
N GLY A 59 10.85 2.69 16.00
CA GLY A 59 9.73 1.77 15.84
C GLY A 59 9.70 1.13 14.46
N LEU A 60 9.85 1.92 13.40
CA LEU A 60 9.87 1.40 12.03
C LEU A 60 11.04 0.43 11.79
N ILE A 61 12.25 0.78 12.25
CA ILE A 61 13.42 -0.12 12.19
C ILE A 61 13.15 -1.41 12.98
N HIS A 62 12.56 -1.29 14.17
CA HIS A 62 12.20 -2.44 15.00
C HIS A 62 11.23 -3.37 14.25
N ALA A 63 10.09 -2.85 13.79
CA ALA A 63 9.08 -3.61 13.07
C ALA A 63 9.65 -4.31 11.84
N ALA A 64 10.43 -3.60 11.02
CA ALA A 64 11.07 -4.18 9.84
C ALA A 64 12.04 -5.31 10.18
N ARG A 65 12.88 -5.14 11.21
CA ARG A 65 13.82 -6.19 11.64
C ARG A 65 13.08 -7.40 12.21
N ARG A 66 11.99 -7.20 12.94
CA ARG A 66 11.14 -8.30 13.44
C ARG A 66 10.47 -9.06 12.29
N ALA A 67 9.93 -8.34 11.31
CA ALA A 67 9.34 -8.94 10.11
C ALA A 67 10.37 -9.80 9.36
N ARG A 68 11.57 -9.25 9.11
CA ARG A 68 12.65 -9.99 8.46
C ARG A 68 13.13 -11.21 9.25
N ALA A 69 13.27 -11.08 10.57
CA ALA A 69 13.62 -12.21 11.43
C ALA A 69 12.55 -13.32 11.41
N ALA A 70 11.29 -12.97 11.12
CA ALA A 70 10.19 -13.90 10.92
C ALA A 70 10.06 -14.40 9.47
N GLY A 71 10.99 -14.05 8.58
CA GLY A 71 11.01 -14.51 7.18
C GLY A 71 10.22 -13.64 6.19
N PHE A 72 9.70 -12.49 6.61
CA PHE A 72 8.97 -11.59 5.73
C PHE A 72 9.90 -10.66 4.95
N ARG A 73 9.59 -10.41 3.68
CA ARG A 73 10.09 -9.27 2.93
C ARG A 73 9.37 -7.99 3.37
N VAL A 74 10.04 -6.85 3.32
CA VAL A 74 9.50 -5.57 3.74
C VAL A 74 9.43 -4.61 2.56
N LEU A 75 8.22 -4.12 2.29
CA LEU A 75 7.99 -2.93 1.49
C LEU A 75 7.96 -1.71 2.41
N TRP A 76 8.96 -0.84 2.29
CA TRP A 76 8.96 0.45 2.95
C TRP A 76 8.22 1.46 2.07
N LYS A 77 7.05 1.90 2.51
CA LYS A 77 6.12 2.71 1.71
C LYS A 77 5.86 4.05 2.41
N PRO A 78 6.64 5.11 2.17
CA PRO A 78 6.37 6.44 2.73
C PRO A 78 5.05 7.02 2.20
N HIS A 79 4.23 7.57 3.10
CA HIS A 79 2.97 8.26 2.78
C HIS A 79 3.03 9.74 3.20
N VAL A 80 2.19 10.56 2.56
CA VAL A 80 1.90 11.92 3.02
C VAL A 80 0.46 11.96 3.50
N TYR A 81 0.24 12.31 4.76
CA TYR A 81 -1.10 12.58 5.28
C TYR A 81 -1.44 14.06 5.10
N ILE A 82 -2.62 14.34 4.54
CA ILE A 82 -3.16 15.69 4.39
C ILE A 82 -4.53 15.77 5.05
N GLY A 83 -4.68 16.66 6.03
CA GLY A 83 -5.97 16.82 6.72
C GLY A 83 -7.08 17.26 5.78
N GLY A 84 -8.14 16.45 5.66
CA GLY A 84 -9.29 16.76 4.81
C GLY A 84 -9.02 16.75 3.30
N SER A 85 -7.90 16.15 2.86
CA SER A 85 -7.55 15.99 1.46
C SER A 85 -6.74 14.71 1.25
N TRP A 86 -6.18 14.50 0.05
CA TRP A 86 -5.37 13.33 -0.28
C TRP A 86 -4.12 13.74 -1.09
N PRO A 87 -3.07 12.90 -1.12
CA PRO A 87 -1.78 13.24 -1.76
C PRO A 87 -1.86 13.62 -3.23
N GLY A 88 -2.84 13.09 -3.96
CA GLY A 88 -3.00 13.39 -5.37
C GLY A 88 -3.39 14.83 -5.65
N GLU A 89 -3.90 15.57 -4.67
CA GLU A 89 -4.27 16.98 -4.80
C GLU A 89 -3.10 17.94 -4.61
N ILE A 90 -1.92 17.47 -4.23
CA ILE A 90 -0.75 18.31 -3.98
C ILE A 90 -0.43 19.15 -5.22
N ALA A 91 -0.62 20.46 -5.09
CA ALA A 91 -0.42 21.41 -6.16
C ALA A 91 0.01 22.76 -5.56
N MET A 92 1.23 23.18 -5.87
CA MET A 92 1.77 24.44 -5.37
C MET A 92 1.36 25.62 -6.27
N GLY A 93 1.09 26.76 -5.66
CA GLY A 93 0.62 27.96 -6.37
C GLY A 93 1.70 28.69 -7.17
N SER A 94 2.98 28.37 -6.97
CA SER A 94 4.10 28.99 -7.70
C SER A 94 5.28 28.03 -7.86
N GLU A 95 6.19 28.32 -8.80
CA GLU A 95 7.44 27.57 -8.94
C GLU A 95 8.37 27.71 -7.72
N ALA A 96 8.28 28.83 -6.99
CA ALA A 96 9.03 29.00 -5.74
C ALA A 96 8.53 28.03 -4.66
N ASP A 97 7.22 27.88 -4.56
CA ASP A 97 6.57 26.94 -3.64
C ASP A 97 6.81 25.50 -4.07
N TRP A 98 6.77 25.18 -5.36
CA TRP A 98 7.18 23.87 -5.87
C TRP A 98 8.61 23.52 -5.48
N ARG A 99 9.57 24.43 -5.67
CA ARG A 99 10.94 24.20 -5.21
C ARG A 99 11.02 24.01 -3.70
N ALA A 100 10.23 24.74 -2.91
CA ALA A 100 10.20 24.58 -1.46
C ALA A 100 9.65 23.23 -1.03
N TRP A 101 8.52 22.83 -1.59
CA TRP A 101 7.88 21.55 -1.34
C TRP A 101 8.79 20.38 -1.73
N TRP A 102 9.38 20.41 -2.93
CA TRP A 102 10.29 19.34 -3.39
C TRP A 102 11.56 19.21 -2.55
N ARG A 103 12.09 20.32 -1.98
CA ARG A 103 13.17 20.23 -0.99
C ARG A 103 12.74 19.46 0.25
N GLY A 104 11.53 19.74 0.77
CA GLY A 104 10.96 19.04 1.92
C GLY A 104 10.70 17.57 1.64
N TYR A 105 10.02 17.28 0.53
CA TYR A 105 9.69 15.93 0.11
C TYR A 105 10.93 15.08 -0.17
N ARG A 106 11.93 15.64 -0.85
CA ARG A 106 13.23 14.97 -1.04
C ARG A 106 13.92 14.68 0.30
N ARG A 107 13.91 15.61 1.26
CA ARG A 107 14.49 15.37 2.59
C ARG A 107 13.80 14.19 3.28
N TYR A 108 12.47 14.16 3.23
CA TYR A 108 11.65 13.09 3.79
C TYR A 108 11.95 11.74 3.15
N VAL A 109 11.84 11.62 1.83
CA VAL A 109 12.01 10.34 1.13
C VAL A 109 13.44 9.81 1.23
N LEU A 110 14.46 10.68 1.16
CA LEU A 110 15.85 10.23 1.32
C LEU A 110 16.16 9.80 2.77
N HIS A 111 15.57 10.46 3.77
CA HIS A 111 15.62 10.00 5.17
C HIS A 111 15.04 8.60 5.30
N GLN A 112 13.83 8.38 4.77
CA GLN A 112 13.18 7.07 4.78
C GLN A 112 13.98 5.99 4.02
N ALA A 113 14.61 6.33 2.89
CA ALA A 113 15.45 5.40 2.12
C ALA A 113 16.68 4.91 2.93
N ILE A 114 17.27 5.80 3.73
CA ILE A 114 18.37 5.45 4.65
C ILE A 114 17.87 4.49 5.73
N LEU A 115 16.73 4.79 6.36
CA LEU A 115 16.14 3.91 7.38
C LEU A 115 15.79 2.54 6.80
N ALA A 116 15.13 2.50 5.64
CA ALA A 116 14.76 1.27 4.95
C ALA A 116 15.98 0.38 4.69
N ARG A 117 17.11 0.98 4.25
CA ARG A 117 18.38 0.26 4.10
C ARG A 117 18.87 -0.32 5.42
N PHE A 118 18.93 0.48 6.49
CA PHE A 118 19.44 0.02 7.79
C PHE A 118 18.52 -1.01 8.49
N ALA A 119 17.24 -0.97 8.17
CA ALA A 119 16.24 -1.94 8.57
C ALA A 119 16.32 -3.24 7.74
N GLY A 120 16.92 -3.16 6.54
CA GLY A 120 17.11 -4.26 5.61
C GLY A 120 15.91 -4.53 4.71
N ALA A 121 15.04 -3.54 4.50
CA ALA A 121 13.90 -3.68 3.61
C ALA A 121 14.33 -4.03 2.17
N GLU A 122 13.51 -4.84 1.49
CA GLU A 122 13.78 -5.34 0.15
C GLU A 122 13.14 -4.47 -0.93
N LEU A 123 12.02 -3.80 -0.62
CA LEU A 123 11.32 -2.91 -1.53
C LEU A 123 11.14 -1.51 -0.90
N PHE A 124 11.18 -0.47 -1.75
CA PHE A 124 10.93 0.91 -1.34
C PHE A 124 10.04 1.63 -2.36
N ALA A 125 8.95 2.25 -1.89
CA ALA A 125 8.12 3.13 -2.72
C ALA A 125 8.66 4.57 -2.65
N VAL A 126 8.98 5.18 -3.80
CA VAL A 126 9.48 6.56 -3.83
C VAL A 126 8.39 7.60 -3.59
N GLY A 127 7.12 7.20 -3.71
CA GLY A 127 5.93 7.99 -3.44
C GLY A 127 4.66 7.16 -3.57
N THR A 128 3.55 7.73 -3.12
CA THR A 128 2.24 7.07 -3.02
C THR A 128 1.12 8.04 -3.40
N GLU A 129 0.39 7.72 -4.47
CA GLU A 129 -0.82 8.41 -4.95
C GLU A 129 -0.66 9.92 -5.21
N MET A 130 0.50 10.36 -5.70
CA MET A 130 0.85 11.78 -5.83
C MET A 130 0.55 12.32 -7.24
N GLY A 131 -0.61 11.97 -7.80
CA GLY A 131 -0.95 12.13 -9.23
C GLY A 131 -0.63 13.50 -9.85
N LYS A 132 -1.01 14.63 -9.25
CA LYS A 132 -0.70 15.97 -9.81
C LYS A 132 0.80 16.29 -9.85
N THR A 133 1.61 15.64 -9.01
CA THR A 133 3.06 15.83 -9.02
C THR A 133 3.75 15.11 -10.17
N LEU A 134 3.07 14.21 -10.89
CA LEU A 134 3.65 13.48 -12.02
C LEU A 134 4.09 14.39 -13.17
N GLU A 135 3.45 15.56 -13.31
CA GLU A 135 3.85 16.60 -14.26
C GLU A 135 5.26 17.17 -13.95
N ARG A 136 5.79 16.91 -12.76
CA ARG A 136 7.13 17.31 -12.30
C ARG A 136 8.14 16.17 -12.47
N GLU A 137 8.13 15.51 -13.62
CA GLU A 137 8.98 14.34 -13.93
C GLU A 137 10.46 14.55 -13.60
N ALA A 138 11.02 15.72 -13.90
CA ALA A 138 12.43 16.02 -13.63
C ALA A 138 12.78 15.96 -12.12
N GLU A 139 11.84 16.34 -11.25
CA GLU A 139 12.03 16.23 -9.80
C GLU A 139 11.93 14.78 -9.33
N TRP A 140 10.96 14.03 -9.86
CA TRP A 140 10.83 12.59 -9.61
C TRP A 140 12.11 11.83 -10.00
N ARG A 141 12.62 12.04 -11.21
CA ARG A 141 13.86 11.38 -11.66
C ARG A 141 15.06 11.76 -10.79
N ARG A 142 15.18 13.02 -10.36
CA ARG A 142 16.21 13.46 -9.40
C ARG A 142 16.08 12.75 -8.05
N LEU A 143 14.86 12.62 -7.55
CA LEU A 143 14.58 11.91 -6.30
C LEU A 143 14.93 10.43 -6.42
N ILE A 144 14.45 9.74 -7.45
CA ILE A 144 14.71 8.32 -7.72
C ILE A 144 16.22 8.05 -7.80
N ALA A 145 16.97 8.89 -8.53
CA ALA A 145 18.43 8.78 -8.59
C ALA A 145 19.10 8.95 -7.22
N GLY A 146 18.57 9.82 -6.36
CA GLY A 146 19.02 9.96 -4.97
C GLY A 146 18.73 8.72 -4.13
N VAL A 147 17.51 8.18 -4.24
CA VAL A 147 17.09 6.97 -3.53
C VAL A 147 17.95 5.77 -3.95
N ARG A 148 18.18 5.56 -5.25
CA ARG A 148 19.04 4.48 -5.79
C ARG A 148 20.45 4.45 -5.18
N ARG A 149 21.01 5.62 -4.86
CA ARG A 149 22.35 5.70 -4.25
C ARG A 149 22.36 5.26 -2.79
N LEU A 150 21.21 5.41 -2.11
CA LEU A 150 21.08 5.14 -0.68
C LEU A 150 20.52 3.74 -0.44
N PHE A 151 19.51 3.32 -1.19
CA PHE A 151 18.78 2.07 -1.02
C PHE A 151 19.09 1.07 -2.16
N PRO A 152 19.67 -0.11 -1.86
CA PRO A 152 20.08 -1.07 -2.87
C PRO A 152 18.95 -2.02 -3.32
N GLY A 153 17.80 -2.02 -2.64
CA GLY A 153 16.66 -2.89 -2.97
C GLY A 153 15.84 -2.39 -4.16
N ALA A 154 14.73 -3.07 -4.41
CA ALA A 154 13.85 -2.74 -5.53
C ALA A 154 13.07 -1.44 -5.27
N LEU A 155 13.01 -0.57 -6.27
CA LEU A 155 12.25 0.66 -6.23
C LEU A 155 10.94 0.54 -6.99
N THR A 156 9.90 1.13 -6.42
CA THR A 156 8.59 1.30 -7.04
C THR A 156 8.04 2.70 -6.75
N TYR A 157 6.91 3.04 -7.37
CA TYR A 157 6.03 4.14 -7.00
C TYR A 157 4.65 3.52 -6.85
N ALA A 158 3.91 3.86 -5.80
CA ALA A 158 2.57 3.33 -5.57
C ALA A 158 1.55 4.25 -6.24
N GLY A 159 1.18 3.94 -7.48
CA GLY A 159 0.24 4.75 -8.24
C GLY A 159 -1.20 4.43 -7.90
N ASN A 160 -2.03 5.45 -7.70
CA ASN A 160 -3.47 5.27 -7.53
C ASN A 160 -4.08 4.58 -8.77
N TRP A 161 -5.02 3.66 -8.57
CA TRP A 161 -5.76 2.99 -9.65
C TRP A 161 -6.45 3.97 -10.61
N TRP A 162 -6.81 5.16 -10.13
CA TRP A 162 -7.46 6.19 -10.93
C TRP A 162 -6.50 7.32 -11.29
N GLY A 163 -6.16 7.40 -12.58
CA GLY A 163 -5.52 8.57 -13.19
C GLY A 163 -4.04 8.79 -12.88
N ASP A 164 -3.39 7.81 -12.25
CA ASP A 164 -1.98 7.87 -11.82
C ASP A 164 -1.16 6.70 -12.40
N TYR A 165 -1.46 5.46 -12.01
CA TYR A 165 -0.59 4.29 -12.28
C TYR A 165 -0.24 4.05 -13.76
N ASP A 166 -1.15 4.38 -14.66
CA ASP A 166 -1.03 4.23 -16.13
C ASP A 166 -0.36 5.44 -16.80
N ARG A 167 -0.06 6.51 -16.05
CA ARG A 167 0.47 7.78 -16.55
C ARG A 167 1.82 8.18 -15.95
N VAL A 168 2.38 7.39 -15.03
CA VAL A 168 3.68 7.66 -14.41
C VAL A 168 4.78 7.71 -15.49
N PRO A 169 5.44 8.86 -15.71
CA PRO A 169 6.35 9.03 -16.85
C PRO A 169 7.77 8.47 -16.60
N PHE A 170 8.02 7.91 -15.42
CA PHE A 170 9.34 7.47 -14.97
C PHE A 170 9.38 5.99 -14.57
N TRP A 171 8.45 5.17 -15.03
CA TRP A 171 8.49 3.72 -14.79
C TRP A 171 9.79 3.07 -15.24
N ASP A 172 10.44 3.60 -16.30
CA ASP A 172 11.74 3.15 -16.77
C ASP A 172 12.86 3.25 -15.71
N ALA A 173 12.76 4.20 -14.78
CA ALA A 173 13.73 4.42 -13.70
C ALA A 173 13.48 3.53 -12.45
N LEU A 174 12.37 2.80 -12.42
CA LEU A 174 11.94 1.94 -11.32
C LEU A 174 12.02 0.46 -11.70
N ASP A 175 12.05 -0.43 -10.70
CA ASP A 175 12.16 -1.89 -10.91
C ASP A 175 10.80 -2.54 -11.11
N LEU A 176 9.77 -2.03 -10.43
CA LEU A 176 8.42 -2.54 -10.43
C LEU A 176 7.44 -1.41 -10.71
N ILE A 177 6.29 -1.76 -11.31
CA ILE A 177 5.11 -0.91 -11.34
C ILE A 177 4.32 -1.17 -10.06
N GLY A 178 4.09 -0.13 -9.25
CA GLY A 178 3.25 -0.22 -8.05
C GLY A 178 1.85 0.30 -8.33
N VAL A 179 0.83 -0.45 -7.91
CA VAL A 179 -0.58 -0.06 -8.08
C VAL A 179 -1.33 -0.19 -6.76
N ASP A 180 -1.94 0.90 -6.32
CA ASP A 180 -2.93 0.91 -5.23
C ASP A 180 -4.31 0.61 -5.83
N ALA A 181 -4.67 -0.68 -5.83
CA ALA A 181 -5.69 -1.29 -6.68
C ALA A 181 -7.09 -1.27 -6.06
N TYR A 182 -7.76 -0.11 -6.11
CA TYR A 182 -9.15 0.06 -5.66
C TYR A 182 -10.15 0.14 -6.83
N PHE A 183 -9.98 -0.73 -7.83
CA PHE A 183 -10.81 -0.74 -9.05
C PHE A 183 -12.27 -1.14 -8.78
N PRO A 184 -13.27 -0.32 -9.15
CA PRO A 184 -14.67 -0.70 -9.08
C PRO A 184 -14.99 -1.94 -9.93
N LEU A 185 -15.73 -2.89 -9.37
CA LEU A 185 -16.12 -4.12 -10.06
C LEU A 185 -17.50 -3.99 -10.70
N ALA A 186 -18.41 -3.22 -10.09
CA ALA A 186 -19.73 -2.93 -10.66
C ALA A 186 -20.22 -1.54 -10.27
N ALA A 187 -21.21 -1.04 -11.02
CA ALA A 187 -21.81 0.27 -10.78
C ALA A 187 -22.95 0.26 -9.74
N SER A 188 -23.42 -0.92 -9.32
CA SER A 188 -24.55 -1.07 -8.39
C SER A 188 -24.16 -1.93 -7.20
N ALA A 189 -24.63 -1.56 -6.00
CA ALA A 189 -24.49 -2.34 -4.78
C ALA A 189 -25.31 -3.65 -4.80
N GLU A 190 -26.24 -3.80 -5.73
CA GLU A 190 -27.08 -5.01 -5.89
C GLU A 190 -26.58 -5.88 -7.06
N ALA A 191 -25.37 -5.65 -7.56
CA ALA A 191 -24.80 -6.40 -8.67
C ALA A 191 -24.63 -7.89 -8.31
N ASP A 192 -24.99 -8.76 -9.24
CA ASP A 192 -24.83 -10.20 -9.07
C ASP A 192 -23.36 -10.64 -9.23
N ARG A 193 -23.05 -11.85 -8.74
CA ARG A 193 -21.69 -12.41 -8.81
C ARG A 193 -21.12 -12.42 -10.25
N PRO A 194 -21.84 -12.85 -11.30
CA PRO A 194 -21.32 -12.80 -12.67
C PRO A 194 -20.91 -11.38 -13.13
N THR A 195 -21.66 -10.35 -12.74
CA THR A 195 -21.29 -8.95 -13.01
C THR A 195 -19.99 -8.57 -12.31
N LEU A 196 -19.85 -8.93 -11.03
CA LEU A 196 -18.63 -8.66 -10.26
C LEU A 196 -17.40 -9.38 -10.84
N GLU A 197 -17.56 -10.64 -11.25
CA GLU A 197 -16.49 -11.41 -11.90
C GLU A 197 -16.06 -10.78 -13.23
N ALA A 198 -16.99 -10.26 -14.02
CA ALA A 198 -16.66 -9.53 -15.24
C ALA A 198 -15.90 -8.23 -14.94
N GLY A 199 -16.30 -7.49 -13.91
CA GLY A 199 -15.58 -6.31 -13.42
C GLY A 199 -14.18 -6.61 -12.93
N ALA A 200 -14.01 -7.69 -12.17
CA ALA A 200 -12.71 -8.15 -11.70
C ALA A 200 -11.78 -8.53 -12.85
N ARG A 201 -12.27 -9.28 -13.85
CA ARG A 201 -11.50 -9.60 -15.06
C ARG A 201 -11.09 -8.35 -15.84
N ARG A 202 -11.96 -7.34 -15.94
CA ARG A 202 -11.62 -6.06 -16.56
C ARG A 202 -10.49 -5.35 -15.81
N ALA A 203 -10.61 -5.19 -14.49
CA ALA A 203 -9.58 -4.56 -13.67
C ALA A 203 -8.21 -5.26 -13.80
N VAL A 204 -8.19 -6.60 -13.74
CA VAL A 204 -6.96 -7.39 -13.91
C VAL A 204 -6.38 -7.22 -15.32
N ALA A 205 -7.22 -7.14 -16.36
CA ALA A 205 -6.77 -6.93 -17.73
C ALA A 205 -6.15 -5.54 -17.94
N GLU A 206 -6.69 -4.50 -17.30
CA GLU A 206 -6.12 -3.14 -17.30
C GLU A 206 -4.73 -3.13 -16.64
N ILE A 207 -4.59 -3.73 -15.46
CA ILE A 207 -3.30 -3.85 -14.77
C ILE A 207 -2.29 -4.62 -15.63
N ALA A 208 -2.70 -5.74 -16.23
CA ALA A 208 -1.85 -6.53 -17.12
C ALA A 208 -1.42 -5.75 -18.37
N ALA A 209 -2.25 -4.83 -18.86
CA ALA A 209 -1.90 -3.98 -20.01
C ALA A 209 -0.74 -3.04 -19.68
N VAL A 210 -0.72 -2.43 -18.49
CA VAL A 210 0.38 -1.57 -18.04
C VAL A 210 1.67 -2.39 -17.85
N ALA A 211 1.59 -3.59 -17.26
CA ALA A 211 2.73 -4.50 -17.16
C ALA A 211 3.36 -4.78 -18.54
N ARG A 212 2.52 -5.10 -19.54
CA ARG A 212 2.95 -5.35 -20.92
C ARG A 212 3.53 -4.10 -21.59
N ALA A 213 2.88 -2.95 -21.43
CA ALA A 213 3.29 -1.70 -22.07
C ALA A 213 4.70 -1.26 -21.67
N HIS A 214 5.09 -1.51 -20.42
CA HIS A 214 6.42 -1.15 -19.90
C HIS A 214 7.41 -2.32 -19.83
N GLY A 215 6.98 -3.56 -20.13
CA GLY A 215 7.81 -4.76 -19.98
C GLY A 215 8.30 -4.99 -18.55
N LYS A 216 7.50 -4.61 -17.55
CA LYS A 216 7.85 -4.67 -16.12
C LYS A 216 6.79 -5.42 -15.33
N LYS A 217 7.23 -6.08 -14.25
CA LYS A 217 6.29 -6.72 -13.31
C LYS A 217 5.53 -5.66 -12.51
N VAL A 218 4.30 -6.00 -12.14
CA VAL A 218 3.43 -5.20 -11.28
C VAL A 218 3.43 -5.79 -9.87
N VAL A 219 3.51 -4.94 -8.86
CA VAL A 219 3.16 -5.26 -7.47
C VAL A 219 1.91 -4.45 -7.12
N LEU A 220 0.87 -5.12 -6.63
CA LEU A 220 -0.27 -4.40 -6.05
C LEU A 220 0.17 -3.92 -4.66
N THR A 221 0.56 -2.65 -4.59
CA THR A 221 1.06 -2.02 -3.36
C THR A 221 -0.05 -1.80 -2.35
N GLU A 222 -1.30 -1.76 -2.81
CA GLU A 222 -2.52 -1.92 -2.03
C GLU A 222 -3.56 -2.71 -2.84
N LEU A 223 -4.36 -3.52 -2.15
CA LEU A 223 -5.61 -4.09 -2.64
C LEU A 223 -6.57 -4.13 -1.45
N GLY A 224 -7.71 -3.46 -1.56
CA GLY A 224 -8.64 -3.35 -0.44
C GLY A 224 -10.09 -3.19 -0.87
N PHE A 225 -10.97 -3.70 -0.02
CA PHE A 225 -12.41 -3.48 -0.04
C PHE A 225 -12.85 -3.28 1.40
N ALA A 226 -13.58 -2.20 1.71
CA ALA A 226 -14.11 -2.01 3.06
C ALA A 226 -15.29 -2.95 3.33
N ALA A 227 -15.52 -3.29 4.59
CA ALA A 227 -16.63 -4.13 5.05
C ALA A 227 -17.98 -3.42 4.99
N ARG A 228 -18.37 -2.96 3.80
CA ARG A 228 -19.57 -2.16 3.54
C ARG A 228 -20.43 -2.78 2.45
N LYS A 229 -21.74 -2.47 2.49
CA LYS A 229 -22.67 -2.86 1.43
C LYS A 229 -22.22 -2.29 0.08
N GLY A 230 -22.14 -3.13 -0.95
CA GLY A 230 -21.67 -2.76 -2.28
C GLY A 230 -20.21 -2.34 -2.32
N ALA A 231 -19.32 -2.98 -1.53
CA ALA A 231 -17.90 -2.66 -1.42
C ALA A 231 -17.16 -2.51 -2.77
N TRP A 232 -17.67 -3.15 -3.82
CA TRP A 232 -17.16 -3.10 -5.19
C TRP A 232 -17.51 -1.83 -5.98
N VAL A 233 -18.41 -0.96 -5.51
CA VAL A 233 -18.81 0.27 -6.23
C VAL A 233 -17.76 1.35 -6.08
N ALA A 234 -17.28 1.56 -4.85
CA ALA A 234 -16.22 2.50 -4.53
C ALA A 234 -15.25 1.83 -3.53
N PRO A 235 -14.34 0.97 -4.01
CA PRO A 235 -13.50 0.15 -3.14
C PRO A 235 -12.57 0.93 -2.20
N HIS A 236 -12.27 2.18 -2.53
CA HIS A 236 -11.42 3.08 -1.74
C HIS A 236 -12.15 3.75 -0.57
N GLU A 237 -13.48 3.62 -0.46
CA GLU A 237 -14.27 4.27 0.59
C GLU A 237 -14.50 3.37 1.82
N GLU A 238 -14.34 3.96 3.01
CA GLU A 238 -14.85 3.42 4.29
C GLU A 238 -16.16 4.13 4.70
N GLY A 239 -16.90 3.54 5.63
CA GLY A 239 -18.14 4.10 6.16
C GLY A 239 -19.42 3.56 5.49
N GLY A 240 -20.55 4.13 5.90
CA GLY A 240 -21.88 3.70 5.45
C GLY A 240 -22.38 2.44 6.17
N SER A 241 -23.25 1.69 5.51
CA SER A 241 -23.80 0.43 6.04
C SER A 241 -22.77 -0.70 5.96
N GLY A 242 -22.49 -1.34 7.09
CA GLY A 242 -21.56 -2.47 7.16
C GLY A 242 -22.11 -3.72 6.47
N ASP A 243 -21.25 -4.42 5.74
CA ASP A 243 -21.53 -5.74 5.17
C ASP A 243 -20.22 -6.54 5.04
N LEU A 244 -20.07 -7.54 5.90
CA LEU A 244 -18.90 -8.44 5.90
C LEU A 244 -18.92 -9.43 4.73
N GLY A 245 -20.12 -9.77 4.23
CA GLY A 245 -20.33 -10.68 3.11
C GLY A 245 -19.89 -10.05 1.80
N ASP A 246 -20.23 -8.77 1.59
CA ASP A 246 -19.84 -8.04 0.38
C ASP A 246 -18.33 -7.83 0.29
N GLN A 247 -17.66 -7.53 1.41
CA GLN A 247 -16.18 -7.48 1.43
C GLN A 247 -15.57 -8.83 1.08
N LYS A 248 -16.06 -9.93 1.68
CA LYS A 248 -15.59 -11.27 1.34
C LYS A 248 -15.80 -11.58 -0.15
N LEU A 249 -16.99 -11.29 -0.68
CA LEU A 249 -17.32 -11.54 -2.08
C LEU A 249 -16.40 -10.76 -3.02
N ALA A 250 -16.16 -9.48 -2.75
CA ALA A 250 -15.29 -8.62 -3.54
C ALA A 250 -13.84 -9.17 -3.59
N PHE A 251 -13.28 -9.56 -2.45
CA PHE A 251 -11.96 -10.21 -2.42
C PHE A 251 -11.95 -11.53 -3.19
N GLN A 252 -12.97 -12.38 -3.04
CA GLN A 252 -13.05 -13.67 -3.75
C GLN A 252 -13.01 -13.47 -5.26
N VAL A 253 -13.93 -12.67 -5.81
CA VAL A 253 -14.03 -12.48 -7.28
C VAL A 253 -12.78 -11.80 -7.84
N PHE A 254 -12.16 -10.88 -7.08
CA PHE A 254 -10.92 -10.24 -7.51
C PHE A 254 -9.76 -11.23 -7.54
N PHE A 255 -9.56 -12.02 -6.48
CA PHE A 255 -8.49 -13.02 -6.43
C PHE A 255 -8.67 -14.15 -7.45
N ASP A 256 -9.91 -14.58 -7.70
CA ASP A 256 -10.22 -15.56 -8.75
C ASP A 256 -9.86 -15.04 -10.14
N ALA A 257 -10.16 -13.77 -10.43
CA ALA A 257 -9.77 -13.13 -11.69
C ALA A 257 -8.26 -12.86 -11.78
N LEU A 258 -7.63 -12.48 -10.66
CA LEU A 258 -6.20 -12.15 -10.61
C LEU A 258 -5.34 -13.38 -10.88
N GLY A 259 -5.68 -14.53 -10.29
CA GLY A 259 -4.91 -15.75 -10.46
C GLY A 259 -3.45 -15.58 -10.02
N ARG A 260 -2.49 -16.08 -10.82
CA ARG A 260 -1.04 -16.01 -10.54
C ARG A 260 -0.21 -15.78 -11.79
N PRO A 261 -0.42 -14.68 -12.52
CA PRO A 261 0.26 -14.47 -13.77
C PRO A 261 1.72 -14.07 -13.55
N ASP A 262 2.60 -14.41 -14.50
CA ASP A 262 4.05 -14.16 -14.39
C ASP A 262 4.41 -12.67 -14.27
N TRP A 263 3.52 -11.79 -14.73
CA TRP A 263 3.66 -10.34 -14.63
C TRP A 263 3.41 -9.81 -13.21
N LEU A 264 2.79 -10.59 -12.31
CA LEU A 264 2.50 -10.18 -10.94
C LEU A 264 3.67 -10.55 -10.01
N ALA A 265 4.25 -9.55 -9.35
CA ALA A 265 5.33 -9.71 -8.38
C ALA A 265 4.84 -9.92 -6.94
N GLY A 266 3.63 -9.46 -6.60
CA GLY A 266 3.07 -9.59 -5.27
C GLY A 266 1.80 -8.75 -5.06
N VAL A 267 1.14 -8.97 -3.92
CA VAL A 267 -0.07 -8.26 -3.50
C VAL A 267 0.05 -7.92 -2.01
N PHE A 268 -0.14 -6.65 -1.66
CA PHE A 268 -0.26 -6.18 -0.29
C PHE A 268 -1.73 -5.83 -0.02
N VAL A 269 -2.36 -6.51 0.95
CA VAL A 269 -3.78 -6.30 1.27
C VAL A 269 -3.93 -5.17 2.30
N TRP A 270 -4.80 -4.21 1.98
CA TRP A 270 -5.17 -3.11 2.86
C TRP A 270 -6.45 -3.46 3.66
N LYS A 271 -6.45 -3.47 5.00
CA LYS A 271 -5.31 -3.28 5.91
C LYS A 271 -5.42 -4.08 7.20
N ALA A 272 -4.26 -4.27 7.82
CA ALA A 272 -4.09 -4.78 9.16
C ALA A 272 -3.15 -3.85 9.95
N PHE A 273 -3.25 -3.88 11.27
CA PHE A 273 -2.49 -3.04 12.20
C PHE A 273 -1.43 -3.85 12.94
N SER A 274 -0.45 -3.17 13.51
CA SER A 274 0.69 -3.76 14.24
C SER A 274 0.33 -4.42 15.58
N HIS A 275 -0.94 -4.35 16.00
CA HIS A 275 -1.39 -4.92 17.26
C HIS A 275 -2.72 -5.67 17.09
N PRO A 276 -2.80 -6.97 17.47
CA PRO A 276 -3.97 -7.81 17.18
C PRO A 276 -5.28 -7.31 17.80
N ALA A 277 -5.21 -6.63 18.95
CA ALA A 277 -6.39 -6.06 19.60
C ALA A 277 -7.11 -4.98 18.76
N VAL A 278 -6.40 -4.31 17.85
CA VAL A 278 -7.00 -3.32 16.92
C VAL A 278 -7.76 -4.02 15.80
N ASP A 279 -7.31 -5.22 15.43
CA ASP A 279 -7.90 -6.08 14.38
C ASP A 279 -8.84 -7.15 14.94
N ALA A 280 -9.32 -6.98 16.18
CA ALA A 280 -10.24 -7.90 16.81
C ALA A 280 -11.67 -7.72 16.22
N GLY A 281 -11.95 -8.38 15.10
CA GLY A 281 -13.29 -8.60 14.57
C GLY A 281 -14.17 -7.35 14.41
N GLY A 282 -15.48 -7.55 14.56
CA GLY A 282 -16.50 -6.51 14.43
C GLY A 282 -16.98 -6.28 12.99
N ASP A 283 -18.04 -5.49 12.88
CA ASP A 283 -18.81 -5.21 11.66
C ASP A 283 -18.64 -3.75 11.18
N ARG A 284 -17.62 -3.05 11.70
CA ARG A 284 -17.36 -1.68 11.27
C ARG A 284 -17.10 -1.65 9.77
N PRO A 285 -17.69 -0.68 9.04
CA PRO A 285 -17.53 -0.54 7.59
C PRO A 285 -16.15 0.03 7.24
N ASP A 286 -15.09 -0.71 7.54
CA ASP A 286 -13.69 -0.33 7.33
C ASP A 286 -12.90 -1.45 6.64
N PHE A 287 -11.65 -1.17 6.29
CA PHE A 287 -10.78 -2.07 5.54
C PHE A 287 -10.24 -3.27 6.30
N ARG A 288 -10.50 -3.39 7.61
CA ARG A 288 -9.98 -4.52 8.38
C ARG A 288 -10.61 -5.81 7.86
N PHE A 289 -9.80 -6.85 7.74
CA PHE A 289 -10.23 -8.16 7.24
C PHE A 289 -9.89 -9.28 8.23
N LEU A 290 -8.91 -9.06 9.10
CA LEU A 290 -8.50 -10.01 10.11
C LEU A 290 -9.67 -10.29 11.08
N GLY A 291 -10.01 -11.56 11.23
CA GLY A 291 -11.06 -12.05 12.13
C GLY A 291 -12.46 -11.85 11.56
N ARG A 292 -12.55 -11.50 10.28
CA ARG A 292 -13.79 -11.32 9.52
C ARG A 292 -13.85 -12.35 8.38
N PRO A 293 -15.03 -12.58 7.78
CA PRO A 293 -15.21 -13.51 6.68
C PRO A 293 -14.25 -13.31 5.49
N ALA A 294 -13.82 -12.07 5.23
CA ALA A 294 -12.84 -11.77 4.17
C ALA A 294 -11.46 -12.42 4.40
N GLU A 295 -11.09 -12.71 5.65
CA GLU A 295 -9.84 -13.42 5.99
C GLU A 295 -9.75 -14.78 5.26
N GLU A 296 -10.88 -15.47 5.10
CA GLU A 296 -10.92 -16.77 4.41
C GLU A 296 -10.58 -16.65 2.93
N ALA A 297 -11.09 -15.62 2.25
CA ALA A 297 -10.82 -15.37 0.83
C ALA A 297 -9.34 -15.02 0.63
N ILE A 298 -8.80 -14.17 1.50
CA ILE A 298 -7.40 -13.75 1.50
C ILE A 298 -6.48 -14.95 1.76
N ARG A 299 -6.78 -15.77 2.77
CA ARG A 299 -6.04 -17.00 3.11
C ARG A 299 -6.04 -18.00 1.96
N ALA A 300 -7.19 -18.23 1.33
CA ALA A 300 -7.31 -19.14 0.19
C ALA A 300 -6.41 -18.71 -0.98
N TYR A 301 -6.31 -17.40 -1.24
CA TYR A 301 -5.40 -16.88 -2.25
C TYR A 301 -3.92 -17.09 -1.86
N PHE A 302 -3.51 -16.66 -0.67
CA PHE A 302 -2.09 -16.69 -0.26
C PHE A 302 -1.55 -18.09 0.07
N GLN A 303 -2.34 -19.00 0.64
CA GLN A 303 -1.87 -20.37 0.91
C GLN A 303 -1.67 -21.20 -0.37
N ARG A 304 -2.48 -20.95 -1.41
CA ARG A 304 -2.21 -21.49 -2.75
C ARG A 304 -0.86 -21.01 -3.30
N ALA A 305 -0.29 -19.91 -2.77
CA ALA A 305 1.02 -19.39 -3.17
C ALA A 305 2.13 -20.20 -2.57
N ALA A 306 2.07 -20.38 -1.27
CA ALA A 306 3.06 -21.12 -0.52
C ALA A 306 3.20 -22.55 -1.09
N ALA A 307 2.08 -23.18 -1.47
CA ALA A 307 2.08 -24.52 -2.06
C ALA A 307 2.66 -24.59 -3.49
N ALA A 308 2.66 -23.48 -4.24
CA ALA A 308 3.15 -23.41 -5.62
C ALA A 308 4.61 -22.92 -5.73
N ALA A 309 5.18 -22.36 -4.65
CA ALA A 309 6.58 -21.97 -4.62
C ALA A 309 7.48 -23.21 -4.56
N PRO A 310 8.53 -23.33 -5.41
CA PRO A 310 9.50 -24.41 -5.26
C PRO A 310 10.13 -24.32 -3.88
N ALA A 311 10.23 -25.44 -3.17
CA ALA A 311 10.93 -25.52 -1.90
C ALA A 311 12.33 -24.94 -2.08
N ALA A 312 12.67 -23.91 -1.30
CA ALA A 312 14.01 -23.32 -1.33
C ALA A 312 15.04 -24.43 -1.04
N GLN A 313 15.91 -24.70 -2.01
CA GLN A 313 17.11 -25.52 -1.84
C GLN A 313 18.27 -24.65 -1.37
#